data_AF-A0A255PMJ2-F1
#
_entry.id   AF-A0A255PMJ2-F1
#
_cell.length_a   1.000
_cell.length_b   1.000
_cell.length_c   1.000
_cell.angle_alpha   90.00
_cell.angle_beta   90.00
_cell.angle_gamma   90.00
#
_symmetry.space_group_name_H-M   'P 1'
#
loop_
_entity.id
_entity.type
_entity.pdbx_description
1 polymer ?
#
loop_
_entity_poly.entity_id
_entity_poly.type
_entity_poly.pdbx_seq_one_letter_code
_entity_poly.pdbx_strand_id
1 'polypeptide(L)'
;MPSRAQRPRIPEVSEAQRRARLAWNGGKVGKTRPAAAMTPFEVCTADGCGSPATTGQPPTPGMVKVTGSKDGAPAHWFCPGRCTVLARTRAELRAVPRRPGGGR
;
A
#
# COMPACT_ATOMS: atom_id res chain seq x y z
N MET A 1 7.32 -3.47 25.35
CA MET A 1 7.34 -2.89 23.98
C MET A 1 8.05 -3.89 23.08
N PRO A 2 7.42 -4.44 22.03
CA PRO A 2 8.10 -5.39 21.16
C PRO A 2 9.15 -4.62 20.35
N SER A 3 10.42 -4.93 20.64
CA SER A 3 11.57 -4.55 19.83
C SER A 3 11.25 -4.90 18.37
N ARG A 4 11.29 -3.89 17.51
CA ARG A 4 11.11 -4.05 16.06
C ARG A 4 12.21 -5.02 15.62
N ALA A 5 11.86 -6.29 15.41
CA ALA A 5 12.80 -7.33 15.05
C ALA A 5 13.74 -6.79 13.97
N GLN A 6 15.00 -6.56 14.33
CA GLN A 6 16.02 -6.15 13.37
C GLN A 6 16.06 -7.27 12.34
N ARG A 7 15.55 -6.97 11.14
CA ARG A 7 15.59 -7.88 10.01
C ARG A 7 17.02 -8.44 9.95
N PRO A 8 17.22 -9.78 9.95
CA PRO A 8 18.55 -10.34 9.89
C PRO A 8 19.29 -9.67 8.73
N ARG A 9 20.46 -9.06 9.02
CA ARG A 9 21.36 -8.59 7.95
C ARG A 9 21.93 -9.85 7.30
N ILE A 10 21.18 -10.44 6.39
CA ILE A 10 21.69 -11.49 5.51
C ILE A 10 22.79 -10.80 4.71
N PRO A 11 24.06 -11.23 4.83
CA PRO A 11 25.11 -10.64 4.02
C PRO A 11 24.75 -10.84 2.53
N GLU A 12 24.78 -9.77 1.73
CA GLU A 12 24.53 -9.78 0.27
C GLU A 12 25.66 -10.52 -0.48
N VAL A 13 26.03 -11.73 -0.06
CA VAL A 13 27.26 -12.39 -0.51
C VAL A 13 27.02 -13.44 -1.59
N SER A 14 25.78 -13.82 -1.89
CA SER A 14 25.55 -14.75 -3.00
C SER A 14 25.76 -14.05 -4.34
N GLU A 15 26.26 -14.78 -5.33
CA GLU A 15 26.45 -14.26 -6.68
C GLU A 15 25.11 -13.80 -7.30
N ALA A 16 24.02 -14.51 -7.00
CA ALA A 16 22.67 -14.15 -7.42
C ALA A 16 22.24 -12.78 -6.87
N GLN A 17 22.52 -12.48 -5.60
CA GLN A 17 22.22 -11.17 -5.02
C GLN A 17 23.03 -10.06 -5.68
N ARG A 18 24.30 -10.32 -6.01
CA ARG A 18 25.15 -9.35 -6.72
C ARG A 18 24.66 -9.09 -8.14
N ARG A 19 24.28 -10.13 -8.88
CA ARG A 19 23.69 -10.01 -10.22
C ARG A 19 22.36 -9.26 -10.19
N ALA A 20 21.49 -9.57 -9.22
CA ALA A 20 20.21 -8.86 -9.05
C ALA A 20 20.42 -7.38 -8.71
N ARG A 21 21.38 -7.07 -7.82
CA ARG A 21 21.77 -5.69 -7.50
C ARG A 21 22.30 -4.95 -8.72
N LEU A 22 23.24 -5.55 -9.46
CA LEU A 22 23.79 -5.00 -10.70
C LEU A 22 22.71 -4.74 -11.75
N ALA A 23 21.77 -5.67 -11.94
CA ALA A 23 20.65 -5.50 -12.86
C ALA A 23 19.72 -4.35 -12.43
N TRP A 24 19.50 -4.19 -11.12
CA TRP A 24 18.60 -3.17 -10.58
C TRP A 24 19.18 -1.76 -10.62
N ASN A 25 20.44 -1.58 -10.17
CA ASN A 25 21.03 -0.25 -9.97
C ASN A 25 22.33 -0.01 -10.77
N GLY A 26 22.73 -0.93 -11.64
CA GLY A 26 23.95 -0.82 -12.43
C GLY A 26 25.23 -0.88 -11.59
N GLY A 27 25.18 -1.45 -10.38
CA GLY A 27 26.32 -1.49 -9.45
C GLY A 27 26.53 -0.20 -8.67
N LYS A 28 25.63 0.78 -8.81
CA LYS A 28 25.71 2.04 -8.07
C LYS A 28 25.42 1.80 -6.59
N VAL A 29 26.41 2.05 -5.74
CA VAL A 29 26.29 2.03 -4.28
C VAL A 29 26.64 3.42 -3.74
N GLY A 30 26.00 3.86 -2.66
CA GLY A 30 26.27 5.18 -2.08
C GLY A 30 25.05 5.84 -1.45
N LYS A 31 25.23 7.10 -1.01
CA LYS A 31 24.13 7.89 -0.46
C LYS A 31 23.04 8.07 -1.52
N THR A 32 21.82 7.71 -1.17
CA THR A 32 20.65 8.00 -2.01
C THR A 32 20.47 9.51 -2.11
N ARG A 33 19.85 9.97 -3.21
CA ARG A 33 19.35 11.35 -3.26
C ARG A 33 18.46 11.62 -2.04
N PRO A 34 18.45 12.85 -1.48
CA PRO A 34 17.47 13.23 -0.48
C PRO A 34 16.06 12.91 -0.98
N ALA A 35 15.20 12.44 -0.08
CA ALA A 35 13.78 12.29 -0.41
C ALA A 35 13.26 13.63 -0.91
N ALA A 36 12.47 13.61 -1.98
CA ALA A 36 11.77 14.83 -2.40
C ALA A 36 10.89 15.29 -1.23
N ALA A 37 10.92 16.58 -0.93
CA ALA A 37 10.00 17.17 0.03
C ALA A 37 8.58 17.00 -0.52
N MET A 38 7.86 16.03 0.03
CA MET A 38 6.45 15.84 -0.24
C MET A 38 5.69 16.45 0.93
N THR A 39 4.69 17.26 0.63
CA THR A 39 3.75 17.74 1.64
C THR A 39 3.10 16.50 2.28
N PRO A 40 3.18 16.34 3.61
CA PRO A 40 2.46 15.26 4.27
C PRO A 40 0.98 15.39 3.91
N PHE A 41 0.39 14.28 3.47
CA PHE A 41 -1.05 14.27 3.22
C PHE A 41 -1.76 14.31 4.57
N GLU A 42 -2.76 15.18 4.69
CA GLU A 42 -3.63 15.15 5.85
C GLU A 42 -4.37 13.81 5.90
N VAL A 43 -4.27 13.15 7.05
CA VAL A 43 -5.04 11.95 7.33
C VAL A 43 -6.48 12.39 7.55
N CYS A 44 -7.43 11.69 6.92
CA CYS A 44 -8.84 11.94 7.20
C CYS A 44 -9.14 11.59 8.66
N THR A 45 -9.58 12.59 9.43
CA THR A 45 -9.89 12.47 10.86
C THR A 45 -11.38 12.24 11.13
N ALA A 46 -12.20 12.12 10.10
CA ALA A 46 -13.63 11.91 10.26
C ALA A 46 -13.93 10.52 10.84
N ASP A 47 -14.73 10.51 11.89
CA ASP A 47 -15.11 9.28 12.61
C ASP A 47 -15.76 8.26 11.69
N GLY A 48 -15.31 7.01 11.76
CA GLY A 48 -15.84 5.91 10.93
C GLY A 48 -15.28 5.87 9.50
N CYS A 49 -14.45 6.83 9.07
CA CYS A 49 -13.86 6.78 7.74
C CYS A 49 -12.84 5.63 7.63
N GLY A 50 -13.03 4.76 6.65
CA GLY A 50 -12.24 3.55 6.48
C GLY A 50 -12.65 2.42 7.42
N SER A 51 -13.81 2.49 8.09
CA SER A 51 -14.31 1.38 8.91
C SER A 51 -14.85 0.23 8.04
N PRO A 52 -14.73 -1.03 8.48
CA PRO A 52 -15.33 -2.16 7.78
C PRO A 52 -16.85 -1.99 7.60
N ALA A 53 -17.36 -2.32 6.43
CA ALA A 53 -18.80 -2.32 6.15
C ALA A 53 -19.44 -3.67 6.47
N THR A 54 -19.25 -4.13 7.72
CA THR A 54 -19.77 -5.40 8.25
C THR A 54 -21.27 -5.36 8.51
N THR A 55 -21.80 -4.19 8.81
CA THR A 55 -23.24 -3.94 8.98
C THR A 55 -23.83 -3.31 7.72
N GLY A 56 -25.16 -3.40 7.58
CA GLY A 56 -25.88 -2.78 6.45
C GLY A 56 -25.90 -1.25 6.49
N GLN A 57 -25.58 -0.63 7.63
CA GLN A 57 -25.67 0.80 7.86
C GLN A 57 -24.29 1.44 8.05
N PRO A 58 -24.10 2.70 7.63
CA PRO A 58 -22.86 3.43 7.88
C PRO A 58 -22.71 3.85 9.35
N PRO A 59 -21.47 4.01 9.86
CA PRO A 59 -21.23 4.51 11.21
C PRO A 59 -21.64 5.98 11.38
N THR A 60 -21.65 6.75 10.29
CA THR A 60 -22.06 8.16 10.27
C THR A 60 -22.93 8.42 9.03
N PRO A 61 -24.00 9.24 9.14
CA PRO A 61 -24.83 9.60 8.00
C PRO A 61 -24.02 10.18 6.84
N GLY A 62 -24.38 9.79 5.61
CA GLY A 62 -23.76 10.31 4.39
C GLY A 62 -22.44 9.64 3.98
N MET A 63 -21.97 8.63 4.72
CA MET A 63 -20.83 7.82 4.27
C MET A 63 -21.19 6.92 3.09
N VAL A 64 -20.21 6.71 2.21
CA VAL A 64 -20.35 5.91 1.01
C VAL A 64 -19.72 4.54 1.24
N LYS A 65 -20.47 3.48 0.95
CA LYS A 65 -19.93 2.11 0.92
C LYS A 65 -19.09 1.95 -0.34
N VAL A 66 -17.81 1.65 -0.17
CA VAL A 66 -16.97 1.17 -1.27
C VAL A 66 -16.91 -0.34 -1.16
N THR A 67 -17.37 -1.02 -2.21
CA THR A 67 -17.36 -2.47 -2.29
C THR A 67 -15.94 -3.01 -2.27
N GLY A 68 -15.81 -4.27 -1.87
CA GLY A 68 -14.54 -4.98 -1.89
C GLY A 68 -13.89 -5.04 -3.28
N SER A 69 -12.61 -5.42 -3.33
CA SER A 69 -11.88 -5.61 -4.59
C SER A 69 -11.82 -7.08 -5.02
N LYS A 70 -11.48 -7.31 -6.29
CA LYS A 70 -11.43 -8.63 -6.92
C LYS A 70 -10.45 -9.61 -6.23
N ASP A 71 -9.47 -9.09 -5.51
CA ASP A 71 -8.52 -9.85 -4.68
C ASP A 71 -9.09 -10.28 -3.31
N GLY A 72 -10.38 -10.05 -3.07
CA GLY A 72 -11.06 -10.46 -1.84
C GLY A 72 -11.01 -9.45 -0.70
N ALA A 73 -10.49 -8.23 -0.91
CA ALA A 73 -10.53 -7.22 0.14
C ALA A 73 -11.99 -6.86 0.51
N PRO A 74 -12.33 -6.71 1.80
CA PRO A 74 -13.71 -6.45 2.20
C PRO A 74 -14.16 -5.01 1.92
N ALA A 75 -15.49 -4.82 1.89
CA ALA A 75 -16.10 -3.50 1.74
C ALA A 75 -15.88 -2.63 3.00
N HIS A 76 -15.78 -1.32 2.81
CA HIS A 76 -15.56 -0.33 3.88
C HIS A 76 -16.40 0.93 3.63
N TRP A 77 -16.64 1.70 4.69
CA TRP A 77 -17.32 3.00 4.65
C TRP A 77 -16.30 4.14 4.55
N PHE A 78 -16.60 5.15 3.74
CA PHE A 78 -15.73 6.32 3.57
C PHE A 78 -16.52 7.61 3.53
N CYS A 79 -15.86 8.71 3.91
CA CYS A 79 -16.40 10.05 3.68
C CYS A 79 -16.64 10.32 2.20
N PRO A 80 -17.68 11.08 1.84
CA PRO A 80 -17.87 11.54 0.48
C PRO A 80 -16.67 12.39 0.01
N GLY A 81 -16.48 12.45 -1.31
CA GLY A 81 -15.36 13.16 -1.92
C GLY A 81 -14.07 12.35 -1.93
N ARG A 82 -12.95 12.97 -1.51
CA ARG A 82 -11.59 12.46 -1.73
C ARG A 82 -11.36 11.05 -1.18
N CYS A 83 -11.85 10.75 0.02
CA CYS A 83 -11.67 9.43 0.64
C CYS A 83 -12.32 8.32 -0.18
N THR A 84 -13.58 8.52 -0.59
CA THR A 84 -14.29 7.57 -1.44
C THR A 84 -13.60 7.39 -2.80
N VAL A 85 -13.12 8.48 -3.43
CA VAL A 85 -12.39 8.41 -4.71
C VAL A 85 -11.13 7.56 -4.56
N LEU A 86 -10.28 7.85 -3.56
CA LEU A 86 -9.06 7.08 -3.33
C LEU A 86 -9.34 5.61 -3.03
N ALA A 87 -10.38 5.31 -2.26
CA ALA A 87 -10.79 3.95 -1.96
C ALA A 87 -11.24 3.18 -3.21
N ARG A 88 -12.04 3.80 -4.08
CA ARG A 88 -12.45 3.21 -5.37
C ARG A 88 -11.25 2.95 -6.27
N THR A 89 -10.37 3.94 -6.45
CA THR A 89 -9.16 3.77 -7.26
C THR A 89 -8.27 2.65 -6.71
N ARG A 90 -8.12 2.53 -5.38
CA ARG A 90 -7.38 1.42 -4.77
C ARG A 90 -8.03 0.06 -5.05
N ALA A 91 -9.37 -0.01 -5.02
CA ALA A 91 -10.09 -1.23 -5.33
C ALA A 91 -9.91 -1.64 -6.80
N GLU A 92 -9.93 -0.67 -7.73
CA GLU A 92 -9.66 -0.88 -9.15
C GLU A 92 -8.21 -1.34 -9.40
N LEU A 93 -7.23 -0.68 -8.78
CA LEU A 93 -5.81 -1.06 -8.91
C LEU A 93 -5.54 -2.48 -8.40
N ARG A 94 -6.28 -2.94 -7.39
CA ARG A 94 -6.20 -4.33 -6.91
C ARG A 94 -6.83 -5.34 -7.86
N ALA A 95 -7.74 -4.89 -8.74
CA ALA A 95 -8.32 -5.75 -9.77
C ALA A 95 -7.38 -5.96 -10.96
N VAL A 96 -6.32 -5.15 -11.10
CA VAL A 96 -5.30 -5.33 -12.14
C VAL A 96 -4.56 -6.65 -11.89
N PRO A 97 -4.59 -7.60 -12.85
CA PRO A 97 -3.85 -8.85 -12.71
C PRO A 97 -2.37 -8.54 -12.50
N ARG A 98 -1.79 -9.09 -11.43
CA ARG A 98 -0.33 -9.10 -11.31
C ARG A 98 0.19 -9.98 -12.43
N ARG A 99 1.04 -9.44 -13.31
CA ARG A 99 1.84 -10.28 -14.20
C ARG A 99 2.52 -11.32 -13.33
N PRO A 100 2.51 -12.62 -13.71
CA PRO A 100 3.32 -13.61 -13.02
C PRO A 100 4.74 -13.05 -12.99
N GLY A 101 5.28 -12.88 -11.78
CA GLY A 101 6.65 -12.43 -11.61
C GLY A 101 7.54 -13.35 -12.42
N GLY A 102 8.38 -12.78 -13.27
CA GLY A 102 9.24 -13.53 -14.19
C GLY A 102 10.02 -14.58 -13.44
N GLY A 103 9.60 -15.84 -13.60
CA GLY A 103 10.44 -16.98 -13.31
C GLY A 103 11.53 -17.03 -14.36
N ARG A 104 12.75 -16.67 -13.97
CA ARG A 104 14.01 -17.20 -14.50
C ARG A 104 15.03 -17.20 -13.38
#